data_AF-A0A938KSQ5-F1
#
_entry.id   AF-A0A938KSQ5-F1
#
_cell.length_a   1.000
_cell.length_b   1.000
_cell.length_c   1.000
_cell.angle_alpha   90.00
_cell.angle_beta   90.00
_cell.angle_gamma   90.00
#
_symmetry.space_group_name_H-M   'P 1'
#
loop_
_entity.id
_entity.type
_entity.pdbx_description
1 polymer ?
#
loop_
_entity_poly.entity_id
_entity_poly.type
_entity_poly.pdbx_seq_one_letter_code
_entity_poly.pdbx_strand_id
1 'polypeptide(L)'
;MEIPAKTAPSPSQTALNKKELVAEVLRDYRTGWESRHASLLGRKEVLTGKAKFGIFGDGKELPQLAMAKAFRDGDIRSGYYRDQTFMLATGMMTLEGFFAQLYAHTSVEHEPASGGRSMNGHFATRWLDHQGQSVNLTDKPQSTADISPTGGQMGRGLGIAYASKLYRALPNLPSPSKFSRGGHEISYVTIGNASTSEGHFWEVINAGGVLQVPLFVSIWDDGYGISVPAAYQTTKENIGALLQGFRTGPDGNGYRLYTCPGWDYPRLCALYLKAADLCRQEHMPVLFHVTELTQPQGHSTSGSHERYKSPERLQWEKDHDGLTRMRTWILSQGFADADTLDLIETEAATRAKEALNKAYHAFRDDLNSWTSETLQSLEAWSTALQTQISTVSTKDRS
;
A
#
# COMPACT_ATOMS: atom_id res chain seq x y z
N MET A 1 -16.86 -17.56 -14.63
CA MET A 1 -17.43 -18.02 -13.34
C MET A 1 -17.26 -16.85 -12.39
N GLU A 2 -18.32 -16.07 -12.13
CA GLU A 2 -18.22 -14.85 -11.32
C GLU A 2 -17.79 -15.21 -9.88
N ILE A 3 -16.62 -14.75 -9.48
CA ILE A 3 -16.12 -14.90 -8.11
C ILE A 3 -16.71 -13.73 -7.31
N PRO A 4 -17.56 -13.98 -6.30
CA PRO A 4 -18.17 -12.90 -5.53
C PRO A 4 -17.10 -12.17 -4.73
N ALA A 5 -17.16 -10.84 -4.74
CA ALA A 5 -16.40 -10.00 -3.80
C ALA A 5 -16.79 -10.40 -2.37
N LYS A 6 -15.85 -10.99 -1.62
CA LYS A 6 -16.06 -11.34 -0.22
C LYS A 6 -15.24 -10.43 0.69
N THR A 7 -15.91 -10.00 1.75
CA THR A 7 -15.38 -9.48 3.00
C THR A 7 -14.17 -10.29 3.47
N ALA A 8 -13.14 -9.58 3.94
CA ALA A 8 -11.92 -10.16 4.48
C ALA A 8 -12.26 -11.25 5.50
N PRO A 9 -11.69 -12.46 5.39
CA PRO A 9 -11.91 -13.49 6.39
C PRO A 9 -11.26 -13.05 7.72
N SER A 10 -12.07 -13.00 8.78
CA SER A 10 -11.56 -13.06 10.15
C SER A 10 -10.64 -14.29 10.26
N PRO A 11 -9.39 -14.16 10.73
CA PRO A 11 -8.50 -15.30 10.87
C PRO A 11 -9.00 -16.16 12.04
N SER A 12 -9.90 -17.09 11.75
CA SER A 12 -10.22 -18.18 12.66
C SER A 12 -9.03 -19.14 12.68
N GLN A 13 -8.62 -19.56 13.88
CA GLN A 13 -7.51 -20.46 14.16
C GLN A 13 -7.79 -21.91 13.74
N THR A 14 -8.37 -22.12 12.55
CA THR A 14 -8.60 -23.45 11.99
C THR A 14 -7.54 -23.68 10.91
N ALA A 15 -6.72 -24.72 11.07
CA ALA A 15 -5.76 -25.10 10.03
C ALA A 15 -6.52 -25.36 8.72
N LEU A 16 -6.19 -24.60 7.68
CA LEU A 16 -6.82 -24.74 6.37
C LEU A 16 -6.61 -26.16 5.87
N ASN A 17 -7.67 -26.78 5.32
CA ASN A 17 -7.48 -28.01 4.58
C ASN A 17 -6.73 -27.73 3.27
N LYS A 18 -6.19 -28.78 2.64
CA LYS A 18 -5.39 -28.63 1.41
C LYS A 18 -6.13 -27.84 0.31
N LYS A 19 -7.43 -28.06 0.14
CA LYS A 19 -8.23 -27.38 -0.89
C LYS A 19 -8.38 -25.88 -0.60
N GLU A 20 -8.62 -25.53 0.65
CA GLU A 20 -8.71 -24.13 1.09
C GLU A 20 -7.38 -23.40 0.94
N LEU A 21 -6.27 -24.05 1.32
CA LEU A 21 -4.92 -23.52 1.14
C LEU A 21 -4.62 -23.25 -0.34
N VAL A 22 -4.87 -24.22 -1.22
CA VAL A 22 -4.66 -24.05 -2.67
C VAL A 22 -5.50 -22.89 -3.20
N ALA A 23 -6.77 -22.82 -2.82
CA ALA A 23 -7.64 -21.73 -3.25
C ALA A 23 -7.15 -20.36 -2.74
N GLU A 24 -6.59 -20.29 -1.53
CA GLU A 24 -5.99 -19.08 -0.99
C GLU A 24 -4.73 -18.67 -1.75
N VAL A 25 -3.82 -19.61 -2.00
CA VAL A 25 -2.60 -19.36 -2.78
C VAL A 25 -2.92 -18.83 -4.17
N LEU A 26 -3.90 -19.40 -4.87
CA LEU A 26 -4.28 -18.95 -6.21
C LEU A 26 -4.98 -17.58 -6.20
N ARG A 27 -5.70 -17.24 -5.13
CA ARG A 27 -6.24 -15.87 -4.94
C ARG A 27 -5.12 -14.86 -4.74
N ASP A 28 -4.16 -15.15 -3.87
CA ASP A 28 -3.01 -14.27 -3.65
C ASP A 28 -2.19 -14.10 -4.93
N TYR A 29 -1.99 -15.18 -5.70
CA TYR A 29 -1.32 -15.15 -7.01
C TYR A 29 -2.05 -14.20 -7.98
N ARG A 30 -3.38 -14.31 -8.07
CA ARG A 30 -4.22 -13.41 -8.87
C ARG A 30 -4.07 -11.95 -8.42
N THR A 31 -4.20 -11.67 -7.12
CA THR A 31 -4.06 -10.30 -6.57
C THR A 31 -2.67 -9.73 -6.86
N GLY A 32 -1.62 -10.55 -6.77
CA GLY A 32 -0.26 -10.17 -7.15
C GLY A 32 -0.16 -9.73 -8.62
N TRP A 33 -0.74 -10.49 -9.54
CA TRP A 33 -0.77 -10.14 -10.96
C TRP A 33 -1.67 -8.94 -11.28
N GLU A 34 -2.82 -8.80 -10.62
CA GLU A 34 -3.68 -7.61 -10.76
C GLU A 34 -2.92 -6.34 -10.34
N SER A 35 -2.21 -6.41 -9.21
CA SER A 35 -1.32 -5.35 -8.74
C SER A 35 -0.21 -5.04 -9.76
N ARG A 36 0.48 -6.07 -10.28
CA ARG A 36 1.53 -5.93 -11.30
C ARG A 36 1.01 -5.23 -12.56
N HIS A 37 -0.14 -5.66 -13.08
CA HIS A 37 -0.74 -5.07 -14.27
C HIS A 37 -1.22 -3.64 -14.02
N ALA A 38 -1.70 -3.32 -12.81
CA ALA A 38 -2.01 -1.95 -12.44
C ALA A 38 -0.78 -1.03 -12.52
N SER A 39 0.38 -1.49 -12.04
CA SER A 39 1.65 -0.75 -12.16
C SER A 39 2.04 -0.52 -13.63
N LEU A 40 1.98 -1.55 -14.45
CA LEU A 40 2.33 -1.46 -15.88
C LEU A 40 1.43 -0.48 -16.64
N LEU A 41 0.12 -0.58 -16.42
CA LEU A 41 -0.87 0.29 -17.04
C LEU A 41 -0.77 1.73 -16.52
N GLY A 42 -0.61 1.91 -15.21
CA GLY A 42 -0.45 3.22 -14.60
C GLY A 42 0.78 3.94 -15.16
N ARG A 43 1.90 3.23 -15.29
CA ARG A 43 3.11 3.78 -15.92
C ARG A 43 2.86 4.22 -17.36
N LYS A 44 2.13 3.42 -18.15
CA LYS A 44 1.76 3.78 -19.52
C LYS A 44 0.92 5.05 -19.56
N GLU A 45 -0.07 5.19 -18.69
CA GLU A 45 -0.93 6.37 -18.65
C GLU A 45 -0.15 7.66 -18.36
N VAL A 46 0.82 7.60 -17.45
CA VAL A 46 1.72 8.74 -17.18
C VAL A 46 2.58 9.06 -18.40
N LEU A 47 3.19 8.06 -19.03
CA LEU A 47 4.02 8.28 -20.23
C LEU A 47 3.23 8.80 -21.43
N THR A 48 1.94 8.49 -21.51
CA THR A 48 1.03 9.04 -22.54
C THR A 48 0.41 10.39 -22.15
N GLY A 49 0.79 10.96 -21.00
CA GLY A 49 0.37 12.29 -20.56
C GLY A 49 -1.03 12.39 -19.95
N LYS A 50 -1.72 11.25 -19.76
CA LYS A 50 -3.06 11.22 -19.15
C LYS A 50 -3.02 11.36 -17.63
N ALA A 51 -1.93 10.92 -17.01
CA ALA A 51 -1.64 11.13 -15.59
C ALA A 51 -0.34 11.93 -15.42
N LYS A 52 -0.16 12.62 -14.29
CA LYS A 52 0.93 13.59 -14.08
C LYS A 52 2.21 12.96 -13.53
N PHE A 53 2.08 11.96 -12.66
CA PHE A 53 3.18 11.28 -12.00
C PHE A 53 2.75 9.87 -11.60
N GLY A 54 3.68 8.91 -11.59
CA GLY A 54 3.42 7.55 -11.15
C GLY A 54 4.58 6.97 -10.35
N ILE A 55 4.23 6.33 -9.23
CA ILE A 55 5.14 5.54 -8.41
C ILE A 55 4.43 4.26 -8.00
N PHE A 56 5.05 3.13 -8.30
CA PHE A 56 4.36 1.84 -8.27
C PHE A 56 5.06 0.83 -7.37
N GLY A 57 4.30 -0.13 -6.85
CA GLY A 57 4.78 -1.13 -5.89
C GLY A 57 5.20 -2.46 -6.51
N ASP A 58 5.48 -2.50 -7.82
CA ASP A 58 5.90 -3.71 -8.51
C ASP A 58 7.23 -4.26 -7.96
N GLY A 59 7.33 -5.59 -7.93
CA GLY A 59 8.49 -6.33 -7.39
C GLY A 59 8.45 -6.56 -5.88
N LYS A 60 7.37 -6.13 -5.21
CA LYS A 60 7.18 -6.22 -3.75
C LYS A 60 5.84 -6.88 -3.38
N GLU A 61 5.23 -7.60 -4.32
CA GLU A 61 3.90 -8.17 -4.17
C GLU A 61 3.83 -9.24 -3.07
N LEU A 62 4.75 -10.21 -3.09
CA LEU A 62 4.70 -11.36 -2.19
C LEU A 62 4.78 -11.01 -0.70
N PRO A 63 5.73 -10.18 -0.21
CA PRO A 63 5.76 -9.85 1.21
C PRO A 63 4.54 -9.04 1.65
N GLN A 64 3.97 -8.24 0.75
CA GLN A 64 2.74 -7.50 1.02
C GLN A 64 1.52 -8.42 1.12
N LEU A 65 1.42 -9.42 0.24
CA LEU A 65 0.39 -10.47 0.32
C LEU A 65 0.52 -11.27 1.62
N ALA A 66 1.74 -11.68 1.97
CA ALA A 66 2.02 -12.40 3.21
C ALA A 66 1.68 -11.58 4.46
N MET A 67 2.06 -10.30 4.49
CA MET A 67 1.73 -9.38 5.59
C MET A 67 0.22 -9.17 5.71
N ALA A 68 -0.51 -9.07 4.59
CA ALA A 68 -1.97 -8.91 4.59
C ALA A 68 -2.70 -10.07 5.29
N LYS A 69 -2.16 -11.30 5.26
CA LYS A 69 -2.73 -12.45 5.99
C LYS A 69 -2.68 -12.30 7.50
N ALA A 70 -1.70 -11.55 8.01
CA ALA A 70 -1.49 -11.34 9.43
C ALA A 70 -2.24 -10.10 9.96
N PHE A 71 -2.76 -9.27 9.07
CA PHE A 71 -3.47 -8.04 9.37
C PHE A 71 -4.95 -8.32 9.70
N ARG A 72 -5.46 -7.73 10.79
CA ARG A 72 -6.84 -7.93 11.29
C ARG A 72 -7.62 -6.62 11.29
N ASP A 73 -8.93 -6.73 11.37
CA ASP A 73 -9.79 -5.57 11.62
C ASP A 73 -9.37 -4.86 12.91
N GLY A 74 -9.28 -3.53 12.87
CA GLY A 74 -8.72 -2.70 13.94
C GLY A 74 -7.21 -2.47 13.86
N ASP A 75 -6.45 -3.30 13.13
CA ASP A 75 -5.06 -2.99 12.87
C ASP A 75 -4.93 -1.75 11.95
N ILE A 76 -3.84 -1.03 12.14
CA ILE A 76 -3.60 0.22 11.42
C ILE A 76 -2.23 0.20 10.74
N ARG A 77 -2.23 0.44 9.43
CA ARG A 77 -1.03 0.70 8.64
C ARG A 77 -0.60 2.16 8.78
N SER A 78 0.68 2.41 9.00
CA SER A 78 1.35 3.70 8.77
C SER A 78 2.52 3.48 7.84
N GLY A 79 2.33 3.72 6.54
CA GLY A 79 3.15 3.04 5.55
C GLY A 79 3.83 3.90 4.50
N TYR A 80 4.26 3.19 3.48
CA TYR A 80 5.15 3.61 2.42
C TYR A 80 4.45 3.56 1.06
N TYR A 81 4.83 4.45 0.16
CA TYR A 81 4.12 4.68 -1.10
C TYR A 81 4.13 3.49 -2.09
N ARG A 82 4.86 2.42 -1.81
CA ARG A 82 4.88 1.19 -2.63
C ARG A 82 3.99 0.07 -2.12
N ASP A 83 3.12 0.33 -1.15
CA ASP A 83 2.27 -0.69 -0.54
C ASP A 83 0.97 -1.00 -1.32
N GLN A 84 0.92 -0.73 -2.63
CA GLN A 84 -0.30 -0.92 -3.42
C GLN A 84 -0.88 -2.35 -3.31
N THR A 85 -0.03 -3.38 -3.27
CA THR A 85 -0.49 -4.78 -3.22
C THR A 85 -1.12 -5.08 -1.87
N PHE A 86 -0.53 -4.55 -0.79
CA PHE A 86 -1.09 -4.66 0.55
C PHE A 86 -2.46 -3.99 0.61
N MET A 87 -2.58 -2.77 0.09
CA MET A 87 -3.84 -2.02 0.06
C MET A 87 -4.94 -2.75 -0.72
N LEU A 88 -4.60 -3.42 -1.83
CA LEU A 88 -5.53 -4.28 -2.58
C LEU A 88 -5.90 -5.54 -1.79
N ALA A 89 -4.91 -6.24 -1.23
CA ALA A 89 -5.09 -7.51 -0.53
C ALA A 89 -5.94 -7.38 0.75
N THR A 90 -5.84 -6.24 1.46
CA THR A 90 -6.67 -5.96 2.63
C THR A 90 -8.01 -5.32 2.30
N GLY A 91 -8.30 -5.05 1.02
CA GLY A 91 -9.53 -4.40 0.58
C GLY A 91 -9.65 -2.92 0.97
N MET A 92 -8.56 -2.29 1.43
CA MET A 92 -8.53 -0.86 1.73
C MET A 92 -8.49 0.02 0.47
N MET A 93 -8.17 -0.57 -0.68
CA MET A 93 -8.18 0.06 -1.99
C MET A 93 -8.71 -0.92 -3.04
N THR A 94 -9.37 -0.39 -4.07
CA THR A 94 -9.75 -1.14 -5.28
C THR A 94 -8.84 -0.75 -6.45
N LEU A 95 -8.81 -1.56 -7.51
CA LEU A 95 -8.08 -1.20 -8.74
C LEU A 95 -8.63 0.10 -9.35
N GLU A 96 -9.95 0.30 -9.32
CA GLU A 96 -10.59 1.55 -9.74
C GLU A 96 -10.11 2.72 -8.90
N GLY A 97 -10.06 2.57 -7.56
CA GLY A 97 -9.58 3.61 -6.66
C GLY A 97 -8.10 3.94 -6.88
N PHE A 98 -7.27 2.93 -7.18
CA PHE A 98 -5.87 3.13 -7.54
C PHE A 98 -5.73 4.02 -8.80
N PHE A 99 -6.50 3.74 -9.84
CA PHE A 99 -6.47 4.56 -11.06
C PHE A 99 -7.14 5.93 -10.87
N ALA A 100 -8.22 6.02 -10.07
CA ALA A 100 -8.82 7.30 -9.69
C ALA A 100 -7.80 8.20 -8.97
N GLN A 101 -6.98 7.62 -8.09
CA GLN A 101 -5.86 8.32 -7.45
C GLN A 101 -4.79 8.75 -8.46
N LEU A 102 -4.45 7.88 -9.41
CA LEU A 102 -3.50 8.22 -10.48
C LEU A 102 -3.95 9.42 -11.33
N TYR A 103 -5.24 9.56 -11.57
CA TYR A 103 -5.83 10.70 -12.30
C TYR A 103 -6.13 11.92 -11.42
N ALA A 104 -5.89 11.84 -10.11
CA ALA A 104 -6.27 12.85 -9.13
C ALA A 104 -7.78 13.18 -9.16
N HIS A 105 -8.62 12.14 -9.25
CA HIS A 105 -10.07 12.32 -9.24
C HIS A 105 -10.53 12.92 -7.91
N THR A 106 -11.30 14.00 -7.97
CA THR A 106 -11.68 14.80 -6.78
C THR A 106 -12.85 14.21 -5.99
N SER A 107 -13.52 13.19 -6.54
CA SER A 107 -14.62 12.50 -5.87
C SER A 107 -14.08 11.62 -4.75
N VAL A 108 -14.60 11.82 -3.54
CA VAL A 108 -14.23 11.04 -2.35
C VAL A 108 -14.81 9.62 -2.37
N GLU A 109 -15.77 9.35 -3.25
CA GLU A 109 -16.32 8.01 -3.48
C GLU A 109 -15.42 7.20 -4.41
N HIS A 110 -14.83 7.85 -5.41
CA HIS A 110 -13.93 7.20 -6.37
C HIS A 110 -12.47 7.17 -5.89
N GLU A 111 -11.99 8.23 -5.23
CA GLU A 111 -10.66 8.35 -4.66
C GLU A 111 -10.77 8.68 -3.16
N PRO A 112 -11.07 7.67 -2.32
CA PRO A 112 -11.36 7.91 -0.91
C PRO A 112 -10.14 8.29 -0.07
N ALA A 113 -8.91 8.06 -0.52
CA ALA A 113 -7.73 8.32 0.29
C ALA A 113 -7.49 9.82 0.49
N SER A 114 -7.66 10.63 -0.56
CA SER A 114 -7.37 12.07 -0.49
C SER A 114 -8.38 12.98 -1.21
N GLY A 115 -9.28 12.42 -2.04
CA GLY A 115 -10.09 13.18 -2.98
C GLY A 115 -9.23 13.95 -3.99
N GLY A 116 -8.19 13.32 -4.55
CA GLY A 116 -7.31 13.89 -5.57
C GLY A 116 -6.30 14.92 -5.05
N ARG A 117 -6.12 15.05 -3.74
CA ARG A 117 -5.20 16.03 -3.13
C ARG A 117 -3.76 15.54 -3.06
N SER A 118 -3.55 14.22 -3.06
CA SER A 118 -2.24 13.60 -2.99
C SER A 118 -1.91 12.87 -4.29
N MET A 119 -0.61 12.63 -4.52
CA MET A 119 -0.17 11.87 -5.67
C MET A 119 -0.49 10.37 -5.52
N ASN A 120 -0.40 9.64 -6.63
CA ASN A 120 -0.46 8.18 -6.60
C ASN A 120 0.57 7.61 -5.62
N GLY A 121 0.18 6.57 -4.87
CA GLY A 121 1.00 5.98 -3.82
C GLY A 121 0.79 6.63 -2.44
N HIS A 122 -0.12 7.60 -2.30
CA HIS A 122 -0.47 8.16 -0.98
C HIS A 122 -1.73 7.50 -0.44
N PHE A 123 -1.57 6.36 0.22
CA PHE A 123 -2.70 5.57 0.69
C PHE A 123 -3.27 6.11 2.01
N ALA A 124 -4.59 5.99 2.20
CA ALA A 124 -5.29 6.36 3.43
C ALA A 124 -6.66 5.68 3.49
N THR A 125 -7.18 5.48 4.71
CA THR A 125 -8.61 5.19 4.92
C THR A 125 -9.31 6.36 5.59
N ARG A 126 -10.63 6.48 5.39
CA ARG A 126 -11.45 7.53 6.01
C ARG A 126 -11.79 7.15 7.45
N TRP A 127 -11.37 7.97 8.41
CA TRP A 127 -11.67 7.77 9.84
C TRP A 127 -12.86 8.59 10.32
N LEU A 128 -13.37 9.48 9.46
CA LEU A 128 -14.55 10.29 9.71
C LEU A 128 -15.61 9.95 8.66
N ASP A 129 -16.87 9.90 9.08
CA ASP A 129 -18.01 9.83 8.17
C ASP A 129 -18.33 11.19 7.53
N HIS A 130 -19.38 11.25 6.70
CA HIS A 130 -19.80 12.48 6.02
C HIS A 130 -20.29 13.56 6.98
N GLN A 131 -20.62 13.21 8.23
CA GLN A 131 -21.03 14.11 9.29
C GLN A 131 -19.85 14.54 10.18
N GLY A 132 -18.63 14.13 9.84
CA GLY A 132 -17.41 14.43 10.59
C GLY A 132 -17.28 13.65 11.90
N GLN A 133 -18.09 12.61 12.13
CA GLN A 133 -18.01 11.78 13.32
C GLN A 133 -17.03 10.62 13.10
N SER A 134 -16.35 10.22 14.17
CA SER A 134 -15.44 9.07 14.10
C SER A 134 -16.19 7.78 13.78
N VAL A 135 -15.73 7.10 12.73
CA VAL A 135 -16.15 5.74 12.41
C VAL A 135 -15.57 4.75 13.43
N ASN A 136 -16.11 3.54 13.45
CA ASN A 136 -15.53 2.47 14.26
C ASN A 136 -14.28 1.92 13.56
N LEU A 137 -13.10 2.27 14.07
CA LEU A 137 -11.81 1.82 13.52
C LEU A 137 -11.60 0.32 13.72
N THR A 138 -12.28 -0.30 14.70
CA THR A 138 -12.11 -1.72 15.03
C THR A 138 -12.88 -2.68 14.13
N ASP A 139 -13.68 -2.17 13.18
CA ASP A 139 -14.54 -2.99 12.33
C ASP A 139 -13.89 -3.38 10.99
N LYS A 140 -12.79 -2.73 10.62
CA LYS A 140 -12.13 -2.91 9.31
C LYS A 140 -10.63 -2.67 9.40
N PRO A 141 -9.83 -3.10 8.41
CA PRO A 141 -8.45 -2.69 8.27
C PRO A 141 -8.35 -1.17 8.07
N GLN A 142 -7.36 -0.52 8.69
CA GLN A 142 -7.19 0.93 8.58
C GLN A 142 -5.79 1.30 8.06
N SER A 143 -5.70 2.45 7.40
CA SER A 143 -4.43 3.10 7.07
C SER A 143 -4.48 4.56 7.47
N THR A 144 -3.41 5.02 8.13
CA THR A 144 -3.16 6.45 8.24
C THR A 144 -2.91 7.04 6.84
N ALA A 145 -3.10 8.35 6.67
CA ALA A 145 -2.69 9.02 5.45
C ALA A 145 -1.17 9.02 5.28
N ASP A 146 -0.71 8.43 4.19
CA ASP A 146 0.69 8.46 3.76
C ASP A 146 1.14 9.89 3.45
N ILE A 147 2.46 10.10 3.55
CA ILE A 147 3.09 11.40 3.32
C ILE A 147 4.34 11.21 2.46
N SER A 148 4.73 12.27 1.74
CA SER A 148 5.91 12.23 0.86
C SER A 148 7.25 12.17 1.59
N PRO A 149 7.47 12.89 2.71
CA PRO A 149 8.74 12.84 3.43
C PRO A 149 9.03 11.44 3.97
N THR A 150 10.11 10.82 3.49
CA THR A 150 10.52 9.48 3.89
C THR A 150 10.83 9.41 5.38
N GLY A 151 10.39 8.34 6.05
CA GLY A 151 10.58 8.15 7.48
C GLY A 151 9.58 8.91 8.37
N GLY A 152 8.85 9.89 7.84
CA GLY A 152 7.90 10.68 8.64
C GLY A 152 6.69 9.88 9.15
N GLN A 153 6.37 8.73 8.54
CA GLN A 153 5.34 7.82 9.01
C GLN A 153 5.73 7.05 10.29
N MET A 154 7.04 6.90 10.56
CA MET A 154 7.55 6.08 11.66
C MET A 154 6.99 6.53 13.01
N GLY A 155 7.04 7.83 13.31
CA GLY A 155 6.57 8.38 14.59
C GLY A 155 5.06 8.20 14.79
N ARG A 156 4.29 8.30 13.70
CA ARG A 156 2.84 8.05 13.73
C ARG A 156 2.54 6.59 14.05
N GLY A 157 3.26 5.66 13.43
CA GLY A 157 3.16 4.23 13.74
C GLY A 157 3.46 3.92 15.21
N LEU A 158 4.52 4.52 15.76
CA LEU A 158 4.85 4.36 17.18
C LEU A 158 3.71 4.86 18.09
N GLY A 159 3.14 6.03 17.80
CA GLY A 159 2.03 6.59 18.56
C GLY A 159 0.78 5.69 18.56
N ILE A 160 0.46 5.07 17.41
CA ILE A 160 -0.65 4.12 17.29
C ILE A 160 -0.38 2.84 18.09
N ALA A 161 0.84 2.30 18.01
CA ALA A 161 1.22 1.13 18.82
C ALA A 161 1.14 1.46 20.31
N TYR A 162 1.59 2.64 20.71
CA TYR A 162 1.54 3.09 22.09
C TYR A 162 0.09 3.25 22.59
N ALA A 163 -0.83 3.76 21.77
CA ALA A 163 -2.25 3.83 22.11
C ALA A 163 -2.82 2.44 22.46
N SER A 164 -2.45 1.40 21.70
CA SER A 164 -2.87 0.02 21.98
C SER A 164 -2.35 -0.49 23.34
N LYS A 165 -1.12 -0.12 23.70
CA LYS A 165 -0.59 -0.39 25.05
C LYS A 165 -1.38 0.34 26.13
N LEU A 166 -1.75 1.60 25.91
CA LEU A 166 -2.55 2.37 26.88
C LEU A 166 -3.94 1.78 27.08
N TYR A 167 -4.63 1.36 26.01
CA TYR A 167 -5.94 0.67 26.11
C TYR A 167 -5.87 -0.62 26.93
N ARG A 168 -4.72 -1.29 26.94
CA ARG A 168 -4.49 -2.48 27.78
C ARG A 168 -4.13 -2.13 29.22
N ALA A 169 -3.35 -1.08 29.44
CA ALA A 169 -2.77 -0.73 30.74
C ALA A 169 -3.70 0.13 31.63
N LEU A 170 -4.59 0.93 31.03
CA LEU A 170 -5.41 1.90 31.75
C LEU A 170 -6.86 1.38 31.92
N PRO A 171 -7.30 1.05 33.14
CA PRO A 171 -8.61 0.43 33.38
C PRO A 171 -9.80 1.35 33.14
N ASN A 172 -9.57 2.66 33.06
CA ASN A 172 -10.60 3.68 32.84
C ASN A 172 -10.84 4.00 31.36
N LEU A 173 -10.09 3.40 30.43
CA LEU A 173 -10.36 3.53 29.01
C LEU A 173 -11.49 2.60 28.59
N PRO A 174 -12.47 3.07 27.80
CA PRO A 174 -13.57 2.24 27.35
C PRO A 174 -13.05 1.11 26.46
N SER A 175 -13.42 -0.14 26.79
CA SER A 175 -13.03 -1.32 26.04
C SER A 175 -14.12 -2.41 26.11
N PRO A 176 -14.70 -2.85 24.97
CA PRO A 176 -14.42 -2.38 23.61
C PRO A 176 -14.88 -0.93 23.39
N SER A 177 -14.23 -0.24 22.46
CA SER A 177 -14.63 1.08 21.97
C SER A 177 -14.52 1.16 20.44
N LYS A 178 -14.89 2.31 19.87
CA LYS A 178 -14.70 2.60 18.44
C LYS A 178 -13.23 2.58 18.00
N PHE A 179 -12.29 2.58 18.93
CA PHE A 179 -10.86 2.72 18.63
C PHE A 179 -10.01 1.52 19.08
N SER A 180 -10.54 0.66 19.95
CA SER A 180 -9.79 -0.51 20.42
C SER A 180 -10.67 -1.62 21.00
N ARG A 181 -10.25 -2.86 20.79
CA ARG A 181 -10.68 -4.10 21.43
C ARG A 181 -9.59 -4.53 22.41
N GLY A 182 -9.57 -3.97 23.61
CA GLY A 182 -8.65 -4.38 24.69
C GLY A 182 -7.16 -4.10 24.43
N GLY A 183 -6.83 -3.16 23.54
CA GLY A 183 -5.45 -2.93 23.12
C GLY A 183 -4.87 -4.10 22.32
N HIS A 184 -5.71 -4.86 21.62
CA HIS A 184 -5.26 -5.96 20.78
C HIS A 184 -4.85 -5.49 19.38
N GLU A 185 -5.01 -4.23 19.00
CA GLU A 185 -4.60 -3.71 17.70
C GLU A 185 -3.07 -3.64 17.56
N ILE A 186 -2.57 -3.84 16.35
CA ILE A 186 -1.16 -3.69 15.98
C ILE A 186 -1.01 -2.49 15.06
N SER A 187 0.05 -1.69 15.27
CA SER A 187 0.50 -0.73 14.27
C SER A 187 1.51 -1.37 13.32
N TYR A 188 1.13 -1.51 12.06
CA TYR A 188 2.02 -1.98 11.00
C TYR A 188 2.68 -0.80 10.32
N VAL A 189 4.00 -0.78 10.30
CA VAL A 189 4.80 0.26 9.66
C VAL A 189 5.61 -0.35 8.54
N THR A 190 5.58 0.26 7.37
CA THR A 190 6.39 -0.15 6.22
C THR A 190 7.35 0.96 5.83
N ILE A 191 8.53 0.58 5.36
CA ILE A 191 9.58 1.52 4.97
C ILE A 191 10.52 0.88 3.94
N GLY A 192 11.04 1.65 2.99
CA GLY A 192 12.11 1.19 2.09
C GLY A 192 13.47 1.16 2.80
N ASN A 193 14.37 0.27 2.38
CA ASN A 193 15.74 0.20 2.91
C ASN A 193 16.45 1.56 2.93
N ALA A 194 16.34 2.36 1.87
CA ALA A 194 17.00 3.65 1.82
C ALA A 194 16.46 4.66 2.84
N SER A 195 15.15 4.61 3.11
CA SER A 195 14.51 5.48 4.10
C SER A 195 14.90 5.13 5.54
N THR A 196 15.58 4.00 5.78
CA THR A 196 16.13 3.66 7.11
C THR A 196 17.32 4.54 7.54
N SER A 197 17.88 5.31 6.60
CA SER A 197 18.92 6.30 6.91
C SER A 197 18.36 7.59 7.54
N GLU A 198 17.04 7.75 7.58
CA GLU A 198 16.38 8.90 8.22
C GLU A 198 16.45 8.82 9.75
N GLY A 199 16.64 9.96 10.43
CA GLY A 199 16.71 10.02 11.89
C GLY A 199 15.45 9.45 12.57
N HIS A 200 14.27 9.76 12.02
CA HIS A 200 12.98 9.25 12.50
C HIS A 200 12.93 7.72 12.58
N PHE A 201 13.62 7.01 11.69
CA PHE A 201 13.68 5.55 11.74
C PHE A 201 14.37 5.10 13.03
N TRP A 202 15.57 5.59 13.31
CA TRP A 202 16.35 5.20 14.49
C TRP A 202 15.72 5.63 15.80
N GLU A 203 15.13 6.83 15.84
CA GLU A 203 14.38 7.32 17.00
C GLU A 203 13.23 6.37 17.36
N VAL A 204 12.47 5.93 16.34
CA VAL A 204 11.31 5.04 16.53
C VAL A 204 11.73 3.60 16.83
N ILE A 205 12.78 3.08 16.19
CA ILE A 205 13.32 1.76 16.53
C ILE A 205 13.83 1.75 17.98
N ASN A 206 14.53 2.79 18.41
CA ASN A 206 14.92 2.87 19.82
C ASN A 206 13.69 2.96 20.75
N ALA A 207 12.77 3.88 20.47
CA ALA A 207 11.62 4.12 21.32
C ALA A 207 10.67 2.91 21.39
N GLY A 208 10.43 2.19 20.30
CA GLY A 208 9.59 0.98 20.33
C GLY A 208 10.23 -0.14 21.18
N GLY A 209 11.56 -0.27 21.13
CA GLY A 209 12.31 -1.19 21.99
C GLY A 209 12.23 -0.83 23.48
N VAL A 210 12.26 0.45 23.82
CA VAL A 210 12.07 0.91 25.21
C VAL A 210 10.61 0.73 25.65
N LEU A 211 9.67 1.16 24.80
CA LEU A 211 8.27 1.22 25.15
C LEU A 211 7.60 -0.15 25.17
N GLN A 212 8.13 -1.16 24.49
CA GLN A 212 7.54 -2.50 24.40
C GLN A 212 6.03 -2.42 24.09
N VAL A 213 5.75 -2.07 22.83
CA VAL A 213 4.42 -1.82 22.26
C VAL A 213 4.17 -2.74 21.05
N PRO A 214 2.91 -2.99 20.62
CA PRO A 214 2.59 -3.77 19.42
C PRO A 214 2.89 -3.01 18.12
N LEU A 215 4.16 -2.67 17.92
CA LEU A 215 4.71 -2.04 16.72
C LEU A 215 5.33 -3.11 15.82
N PHE A 216 4.86 -3.20 14.58
CA PHE A 216 5.30 -4.18 13.60
C PHE A 216 5.91 -3.48 12.39
N VAL A 217 7.24 -3.47 12.28
CA VAL A 217 7.96 -2.77 11.21
C VAL A 217 8.38 -3.74 10.11
N SER A 218 8.11 -3.44 8.85
CA SER A 218 8.63 -4.17 7.68
C SER A 218 9.48 -3.26 6.80
N ILE A 219 10.72 -3.67 6.56
CA ILE A 219 11.67 -2.99 5.68
C ILE A 219 11.67 -3.70 4.33
N TRP A 220 11.29 -2.98 3.28
CA TRP A 220 11.36 -3.40 1.89
C TRP A 220 12.74 -3.08 1.32
N ASP A 221 13.62 -4.09 1.28
CA ASP A 221 14.97 -3.93 0.76
C ASP A 221 15.11 -4.44 -0.67
N ASP A 222 15.00 -3.50 -1.60
CA ASP A 222 15.33 -3.71 -3.02
C ASP A 222 16.76 -3.30 -3.36
N GLY A 223 17.60 -2.95 -2.37
CA GLY A 223 18.99 -2.56 -2.57
C GLY A 223 19.22 -1.13 -3.09
N TYR A 224 18.17 -0.33 -3.33
CA TYR A 224 18.31 1.01 -3.94
C TYR A 224 17.46 2.10 -3.29
N GLY A 225 18.09 3.25 -3.03
CA GLY A 225 17.42 4.53 -2.79
C GLY A 225 17.39 5.37 -4.07
N ILE A 226 16.34 5.24 -4.89
CA ILE A 226 16.30 5.80 -6.24
C ILE A 226 17.47 5.25 -7.07
N SER A 227 18.55 6.02 -7.23
CA SER A 227 19.78 5.65 -7.94
C SER A 227 20.94 5.31 -7.01
N VAL A 228 20.78 5.48 -5.69
CA VAL A 228 21.83 5.27 -4.69
C VAL A 228 21.80 3.81 -4.24
N PRO A 229 22.81 2.98 -4.56
CA PRO A 229 22.85 1.60 -4.07
C PRO A 229 23.17 1.55 -2.57
N ALA A 230 22.86 0.42 -1.93
CA ALA A 230 23.06 0.19 -0.50
C ALA A 230 24.47 0.53 0.02
N ALA A 231 25.51 0.34 -0.81
CA ALA A 231 26.90 0.71 -0.54
C ALA A 231 27.12 2.16 -0.08
N TYR A 232 26.25 3.09 -0.50
CA TYR A 232 26.33 4.49 -0.11
C TYR A 232 25.27 4.89 0.93
N GLN A 233 24.41 3.96 1.33
CA GLN A 233 23.21 4.26 2.13
C GLN A 233 23.27 3.67 3.54
N THR A 234 23.87 2.49 3.69
CA THR A 234 23.81 1.74 4.94
C THR A 234 25.13 1.02 5.19
N THR A 235 25.66 1.12 6.41
CA THR A 235 26.84 0.35 6.85
C THR A 235 26.61 -1.15 6.57
N LYS A 236 27.65 -1.86 6.11
CA LYS A 236 27.58 -3.28 5.71
C LYS A 236 26.56 -3.59 4.61
N GLU A 237 25.98 -2.58 3.95
CA GLU A 237 24.93 -2.74 2.93
C GLU A 237 23.71 -3.51 3.43
N ASN A 238 23.53 -3.59 4.75
CA ASN A 238 22.60 -4.51 5.37
C ASN A 238 22.06 -3.94 6.68
N ILE A 239 20.90 -3.29 6.61
CA ILE A 239 20.26 -2.69 7.79
C ILE A 239 19.91 -3.74 8.85
N GLY A 240 19.48 -4.94 8.45
CA GLY A 240 19.18 -6.03 9.38
C GLY A 240 20.39 -6.48 10.22
N ALA A 241 21.60 -6.37 9.69
CA ALA A 241 22.84 -6.68 10.41
C ALA A 241 23.14 -5.63 11.50
N LEU A 242 22.82 -4.36 11.30
CA LEU A 242 22.94 -3.31 12.32
C LEU A 242 21.89 -3.51 13.40
N LEU A 243 20.65 -3.80 12.97
CA LEU A 243 19.50 -3.92 13.86
C LEU A 243 19.59 -5.13 14.80
N GLN A 244 20.50 -6.08 14.58
CA GLN A 244 20.73 -7.19 15.52
C GLN A 244 21.02 -6.72 16.95
N GLY A 245 21.62 -5.54 17.13
CA GLY A 245 21.84 -4.95 18.45
C GLY A 245 20.55 -4.61 19.22
N PHE A 246 19.40 -4.55 18.55
CA PHE A 246 18.08 -4.32 19.16
C PHE A 246 17.32 -5.63 19.40
N ARG A 247 17.92 -6.79 19.17
CA ARG A 247 17.24 -8.08 19.37
C ARG A 247 16.96 -8.32 20.85
N THR A 248 15.75 -8.80 21.15
CA THR A 248 15.41 -9.28 22.50
C THR A 248 16.25 -10.52 22.87
N GLY A 249 16.78 -10.57 24.08
CA GLY A 249 17.73 -11.60 24.50
C GLY A 249 17.97 -11.65 26.01
N PRO A 250 18.93 -12.49 26.48
CA PRO A 250 19.28 -12.59 27.90
C PRO A 250 19.77 -11.27 28.52
N ASP A 251 20.25 -10.36 27.68
CA ASP A 251 20.77 -9.04 27.99
C ASP A 251 19.69 -7.94 28.06
N GLY A 252 18.46 -8.23 27.65
CA GLY A 252 17.32 -7.33 27.82
C GLY A 252 16.22 -7.46 26.77
N ASN A 253 15.17 -6.67 26.97
CA ASN A 253 14.05 -6.59 26.03
C ASN A 253 14.42 -5.71 24.84
N GLY A 254 13.99 -6.16 23.66
CA GLY A 254 14.17 -5.45 22.40
C GLY A 254 13.07 -5.84 21.41
N TYR A 255 13.48 -6.16 20.20
CA TYR A 255 12.60 -6.57 19.11
C TYR A 255 12.71 -8.08 18.84
N ARG A 256 11.60 -8.67 18.41
CA ARG A 256 11.65 -9.92 17.64
C ARG A 256 12.05 -9.58 16.20
N LEU A 257 13.26 -9.97 15.82
CA LEU A 257 13.84 -9.68 14.50
C LEU A 257 13.75 -10.88 13.55
N TYR A 258 13.28 -10.62 12.34
CA TYR A 258 13.18 -11.59 11.26
C TYR A 258 13.85 -11.06 9.98
N THR A 259 14.50 -11.97 9.24
CA THR A 259 15.03 -11.71 7.89
C THR A 259 14.54 -12.81 6.96
N CYS A 260 14.04 -12.41 5.78
CA CYS A 260 13.52 -13.34 4.80
C CYS A 260 13.67 -12.76 3.38
N PRO A 261 14.13 -13.55 2.39
CA PRO A 261 14.04 -13.14 1.00
C PRO A 261 12.59 -12.89 0.57
N GLY A 262 12.38 -11.84 -0.20
CA GLY A 262 11.05 -11.38 -0.63
C GLY A 262 10.34 -12.31 -1.61
N TRP A 263 11.07 -13.20 -2.26
CA TRP A 263 10.51 -14.18 -3.21
C TRP A 263 10.04 -15.48 -2.54
N ASP A 264 10.37 -15.72 -1.26
CA ASP A 264 10.00 -16.95 -0.53
C ASP A 264 8.61 -16.81 0.12
N TYR A 265 7.57 -16.81 -0.70
CA TYR A 265 6.18 -16.60 -0.28
C TYR A 265 5.73 -17.52 0.88
N PRO A 266 5.96 -18.85 0.87
CA PRO A 266 5.53 -19.72 1.97
C PRO A 266 6.19 -19.36 3.30
N ARG A 267 7.50 -19.06 3.27
CA ARG A 267 8.24 -18.66 4.47
C ARG A 267 7.77 -17.30 4.98
N LEU A 268 7.53 -16.34 4.09
CA LEU A 268 6.96 -15.04 4.44
C LEU A 268 5.61 -15.22 5.16
N CYS A 269 4.68 -15.99 4.59
CA CYS A 269 3.38 -16.25 5.22
C CYS A 269 3.53 -16.83 6.62
N ALA A 270 4.37 -17.87 6.77
CA ALA A 270 4.59 -18.51 8.08
C ALA A 270 5.18 -17.54 9.12
N LEU A 271 6.16 -16.73 8.72
CA LEU A 271 6.80 -15.78 9.62
C LEU A 271 5.89 -14.62 10.01
N TYR A 272 5.17 -14.01 9.05
CA TYR A 272 4.27 -12.89 9.34
C TYR A 272 3.13 -13.29 10.27
N LEU A 273 2.47 -14.44 10.01
CA LEU A 273 1.40 -14.95 10.86
C LEU A 273 1.88 -15.17 12.30
N LYS A 274 2.99 -15.90 12.47
CA LYS A 274 3.58 -16.17 13.79
C LYS A 274 3.97 -14.88 14.51
N ALA A 275 4.66 -13.98 13.81
CA ALA A 275 5.18 -12.78 14.43
C ALA A 275 4.06 -11.81 14.85
N ALA A 276 2.97 -11.73 14.08
CA ALA A 276 1.84 -10.87 14.40
C ALA A 276 1.08 -11.38 15.62
N ASP A 277 0.86 -12.69 15.74
CA ASP A 277 0.25 -13.28 16.93
C ASP A 277 1.07 -12.97 18.20
N LEU A 278 2.40 -13.12 18.12
CA LEU A 278 3.29 -12.80 19.24
C LEU A 278 3.26 -11.30 19.57
N CYS A 279 3.36 -10.42 18.57
CA CYS A 279 3.27 -8.96 18.74
C CYS A 279 1.97 -8.57 19.47
N ARG A 280 0.86 -9.17 19.05
CA ARG A 280 -0.47 -8.91 19.62
C ARG A 280 -0.59 -9.33 21.07
N GLN A 281 -0.13 -10.54 21.36
CA GLN A 281 -0.27 -11.16 22.68
C GLN A 281 0.68 -10.51 23.68
N GLU A 282 1.95 -10.39 23.31
CA GLU A 282 3.03 -10.00 24.22
C GLU A 282 3.25 -8.48 24.26
N HIS A 283 2.69 -7.69 23.33
CA HIS A 283 3.01 -6.28 23.15
C HIS A 283 4.52 -6.03 22.97
N MET A 284 5.25 -7.00 22.43
CA MET A 284 6.65 -6.83 22.08
C MET A 284 6.77 -6.44 20.60
N PRO A 285 7.60 -5.42 20.27
CA PRO A 285 7.70 -4.97 18.89
C PRO A 285 8.42 -5.99 18.00
N VAL A 286 8.06 -5.96 16.73
CA VAL A 286 8.54 -6.87 15.70
C VAL A 286 9.18 -6.06 14.58
N LEU A 287 10.28 -6.58 14.02
CA LEU A 287 10.90 -6.01 12.83
C LEU A 287 11.26 -7.10 11.82
N PHE A 288 10.82 -6.87 10.58
CA PHE A 288 11.14 -7.66 9.40
C PHE A 288 12.08 -6.89 8.49
N HIS A 289 13.20 -7.51 8.13
CA HIS A 289 14.03 -7.09 7.01
C HIS A 289 13.79 -8.05 5.85
N VAL A 290 12.98 -7.61 4.89
CA VAL A 290 12.67 -8.40 3.69
C VAL A 290 13.67 -8.04 2.60
N THR A 291 14.56 -8.97 2.30
CA THR A 291 15.70 -8.79 1.40
C THR A 291 15.38 -9.28 0.00
N GLU A 292 16.30 -9.02 -0.94
CA GLU A 292 16.22 -9.55 -2.30
C GLU A 292 14.91 -9.18 -3.02
N LEU A 293 14.39 -7.97 -2.76
CA LEU A 293 13.27 -7.42 -3.51
C LEU A 293 13.75 -6.83 -4.84
N THR A 294 12.82 -6.79 -5.79
CA THR A 294 13.07 -6.24 -7.12
C THR A 294 12.35 -4.89 -7.27
N GLN A 295 12.68 -4.16 -8.33
CA GLN A 295 11.97 -2.93 -8.72
C GLN A 295 11.91 -2.85 -10.26
N PRO A 296 11.08 -3.71 -10.90
CA PRO A 296 11.08 -3.93 -12.34
C PRO A 296 10.83 -2.68 -13.20
N GLN A 297 9.96 -1.77 -12.77
CA GLN A 297 9.65 -0.52 -13.50
C GLN A 297 10.55 0.66 -13.10
N GLY A 298 11.51 0.44 -12.21
CA GLY A 298 12.36 1.48 -11.63
C GLY A 298 11.65 2.31 -10.56
N HIS A 299 12.31 3.39 -10.14
CA HIS A 299 11.85 4.15 -8.99
C HIS A 299 10.52 4.87 -9.25
N SER A 300 10.42 5.65 -10.32
CA SER A 300 9.19 6.37 -10.67
C SER A 300 9.15 6.62 -12.18
N THR A 301 8.08 7.23 -12.66
CA THR A 301 7.94 7.67 -14.05
C THR A 301 8.90 8.81 -14.44
N SER A 302 9.64 9.39 -13.50
CA SER A 302 10.52 10.54 -13.73
C SER A 302 11.93 10.18 -14.22
N GLY A 303 12.32 8.90 -14.22
CA GLY A 303 13.66 8.48 -14.65
C GLY A 303 13.77 7.00 -14.95
N SER A 304 14.70 6.62 -15.84
CA SER A 304 14.99 5.21 -16.13
C SER A 304 16.02 4.65 -15.16
N HIS A 305 15.72 3.47 -14.61
CA HIS A 305 16.61 2.73 -13.74
C HIS A 305 17.80 2.11 -14.47
N GLU A 306 17.70 1.92 -15.79
CA GLU A 306 18.79 1.45 -16.67
C GLU A 306 19.98 2.41 -16.70
N ARG A 307 19.81 3.66 -16.22
CA ARG A 307 20.91 4.64 -16.12
C ARG A 307 21.87 4.38 -14.96
N TYR A 308 21.45 3.60 -13.96
CA TYR A 308 22.23 3.40 -12.73
C TYR A 308 22.25 1.95 -12.23
N LYS A 309 21.39 1.07 -12.75
CA LYS A 309 21.48 -0.37 -12.53
C LYS A 309 22.29 -1.02 -13.65
N SER A 310 23.22 -1.89 -13.29
CA SER A 310 24.03 -2.63 -14.27
C SER A 310 23.18 -3.69 -15.00
N PRO A 311 23.58 -4.13 -16.21
CA PRO A 311 22.89 -5.21 -16.92
C PRO A 311 22.74 -6.49 -16.08
N GLU A 312 23.75 -6.82 -15.27
CA GLU A 312 23.74 -7.98 -14.38
C GLU A 312 22.66 -7.83 -13.31
N ARG A 313 22.52 -6.62 -12.73
CA ARG A 313 21.47 -6.34 -11.75
C ARG A 313 20.07 -6.41 -12.39
N LEU A 314 19.92 -5.88 -13.60
CA LEU A 314 18.64 -5.94 -14.33
C LEU A 314 18.24 -7.38 -14.64
N GLN A 315 19.21 -8.23 -15.02
CA GLN A 315 18.95 -9.64 -15.25
C GLN A 315 18.62 -10.36 -13.93
N TRP A 316 19.36 -10.07 -12.86
CA TRP A 316 19.07 -10.62 -11.53
C TRP A 316 17.63 -10.32 -11.09
N GLU A 317 17.14 -9.08 -11.31
CA GLU A 317 15.75 -8.71 -10.96
C GLU A 317 14.70 -9.47 -11.78
N LYS A 318 15.00 -9.84 -13.04
CA LYS A 318 14.11 -10.70 -13.83
C LYS A 318 14.09 -12.13 -13.28
N ASP A 319 15.28 -12.67 -12.97
CA ASP A 319 15.43 -14.05 -12.49
C ASP A 319 14.84 -14.25 -11.08
N HIS A 320 14.79 -13.18 -10.28
CA HIS A 320 14.30 -13.18 -8.89
C HIS A 320 12.96 -12.47 -8.74
N ASP A 321 12.22 -12.26 -9.83
CA ASP A 321 10.87 -11.69 -9.78
C ASP A 321 9.94 -12.57 -8.91
N GLY A 322 9.31 -11.95 -7.90
CA GLY A 322 8.54 -12.67 -6.89
C GLY A 322 7.35 -13.45 -7.47
N LEU A 323 6.62 -12.89 -8.44
CA LEU A 323 5.48 -13.58 -9.05
C LEU A 323 5.94 -14.77 -9.89
N THR A 324 7.05 -14.63 -10.61
CA THR A 324 7.67 -15.72 -11.36
C THR A 324 8.14 -16.86 -10.45
N ARG A 325 8.73 -16.52 -9.30
CA ARG A 325 9.15 -17.49 -8.26
C ARG A 325 7.94 -18.18 -7.63
N MET A 326 6.87 -17.42 -7.35
CA MET A 326 5.61 -17.98 -6.84
C MET A 326 4.96 -18.94 -7.85
N ARG A 327 4.95 -18.60 -9.14
CA ARG A 327 4.47 -19.48 -10.23
C ARG A 327 5.21 -20.82 -10.22
N THR A 328 6.54 -20.77 -10.19
CA THR A 328 7.40 -21.96 -10.15
C THR A 328 7.09 -22.82 -8.92
N TRP A 329 6.91 -22.18 -7.77
CA TRP A 329 6.55 -22.88 -6.54
C TRP A 329 5.17 -23.54 -6.63
N ILE A 330 4.12 -22.84 -7.10
CA ILE A 330 2.76 -23.39 -7.28
C ILE A 330 2.78 -24.64 -8.16
N LEU A 331 3.49 -24.60 -9.30
CA LEU A 331 3.65 -25.74 -10.20
C LEU A 331 4.36 -26.90 -9.50
N SER A 332 5.45 -26.62 -8.77
CA SER A 332 6.21 -27.66 -8.05
C SER A 332 5.39 -28.38 -6.97
N GLN A 333 4.43 -27.69 -6.36
CA GLN A 333 3.56 -28.25 -5.34
C GLN A 333 2.34 -28.99 -5.92
N GLY A 334 2.14 -28.92 -7.25
CA GLY A 334 0.95 -29.45 -7.90
C GLY A 334 -0.34 -28.74 -7.47
N PHE A 335 -0.25 -27.44 -7.14
CA PHE A 335 -1.40 -26.64 -6.71
C PHE A 335 -2.25 -26.16 -7.90
N ALA A 336 -1.64 -26.00 -9.07
CA ALA A 336 -2.27 -25.74 -10.35
C ALA A 336 -1.35 -26.19 -11.49
N ASP A 337 -1.90 -26.36 -12.69
CA ASP A 337 -1.13 -26.54 -13.92
C ASP A 337 -0.81 -25.20 -14.60
N ALA A 338 0.01 -25.25 -15.66
CA ALA A 338 0.44 -24.04 -16.37
C ALA A 338 -0.74 -23.29 -17.02
N ASP A 339 -1.67 -24.01 -17.65
CA ASP A 339 -2.82 -23.44 -18.33
C ASP A 339 -3.73 -22.66 -17.36
N THR A 340 -3.93 -23.18 -16.14
CA THR A 340 -4.68 -22.49 -15.09
C THR A 340 -4.00 -21.19 -14.68
N LEU A 341 -2.67 -21.18 -14.55
CA LEU A 341 -1.93 -19.97 -14.16
C LEU A 341 -1.90 -18.94 -15.29
N ASP A 342 -1.77 -19.36 -16.54
CA ASP A 342 -1.86 -18.49 -17.72
C ASP A 342 -3.24 -17.81 -17.82
N LEU A 343 -4.30 -18.57 -17.51
CA LEU A 343 -5.65 -18.02 -17.43
C LEU A 343 -5.76 -16.97 -16.32
N ILE A 344 -5.24 -17.24 -15.11
CA ILE A 344 -5.27 -16.28 -14.00
C ILE A 344 -4.54 -14.98 -14.38
N GLU A 345 -3.37 -15.08 -15.00
CA GLU A 345 -2.58 -13.93 -15.46
C GLU A 345 -3.34 -13.12 -16.51
N THR A 346 -3.96 -13.79 -17.48
CA THR A 346 -4.78 -13.16 -18.53
C THR A 346 -6.01 -12.45 -17.96
N GLU A 347 -6.71 -13.09 -17.03
CA GLU A 347 -7.85 -12.51 -16.33
C GLU A 347 -7.44 -11.31 -15.47
N ALA A 348 -6.30 -11.38 -14.79
CA ALA A 348 -5.75 -10.29 -14.00
C ALA A 348 -5.42 -9.06 -14.87
N ALA A 349 -4.81 -9.28 -16.03
CA ALA A 349 -4.52 -8.22 -17.00
C ALA A 349 -5.81 -7.56 -17.51
N THR A 350 -6.82 -8.37 -17.83
CA THR A 350 -8.14 -7.92 -18.28
C THR A 350 -8.81 -7.09 -17.20
N ARG A 351 -8.83 -7.58 -15.96
CA ARG A 351 -9.44 -6.91 -14.82
C ARG A 351 -8.81 -5.55 -14.53
N ALA A 352 -7.47 -5.47 -14.57
CA ALA A 352 -6.76 -4.21 -14.40
C ALA A 352 -7.08 -3.21 -15.52
N LYS A 353 -7.22 -3.69 -16.77
CA LYS A 353 -7.60 -2.84 -17.92
C LYS A 353 -9.04 -2.33 -17.82
N GLU A 354 -9.97 -3.16 -17.36
CA GLU A 354 -11.36 -2.75 -17.09
C GLU A 354 -11.42 -1.69 -15.99
N ALA A 355 -10.70 -1.90 -14.87
CA ALA A 355 -10.63 -0.93 -13.78
C ALA A 355 -10.09 0.42 -14.26
N LEU A 356 -9.02 0.40 -15.05
CA LEU A 356 -8.42 1.58 -15.67
C LEU A 356 -9.45 2.35 -16.50
N ASN A 357 -10.11 1.67 -17.44
CA ASN A 357 -11.08 2.31 -18.32
C ASN A 357 -12.24 2.90 -17.51
N LYS A 358 -12.77 2.15 -16.52
CA LYS A 358 -13.86 2.60 -15.66
C LYS A 358 -13.48 3.85 -14.86
N ALA A 359 -12.30 3.86 -14.24
CA ALA A 359 -11.80 5.02 -13.49
C ALA A 359 -11.56 6.24 -14.41
N TYR A 360 -11.00 6.02 -15.60
CA TYR A 360 -10.77 7.10 -16.56
C TYR A 360 -12.09 7.71 -17.07
N HIS A 361 -13.09 6.87 -17.38
CA HIS A 361 -14.41 7.35 -17.78
C HIS A 361 -15.06 8.16 -16.66
N ALA A 362 -15.11 7.64 -15.43
CA ALA A 362 -15.66 8.38 -14.28
C ALA A 362 -14.97 9.74 -14.07
N PHE A 363 -13.64 9.78 -14.17
CA PHE A 363 -12.88 11.02 -14.08
C PHE A 363 -13.22 12.02 -15.21
N ARG A 364 -13.34 11.53 -16.45
CA ARG A 364 -13.65 12.37 -17.61
C ARG A 364 -15.09 12.87 -17.60
N ASP A 365 -16.04 12.07 -17.15
CA ASP A 365 -17.45 12.42 -17.10
C ASP A 365 -17.69 13.62 -16.18
N ASP A 366 -17.08 13.62 -14.98
CA ASP A 366 -17.14 14.75 -14.05
C ASP A 366 -16.55 16.03 -14.67
N LEU A 367 -15.37 15.93 -15.30
CA LEU A 367 -14.72 17.07 -15.97
C LEU A 367 -15.53 17.60 -17.15
N ASN A 368 -16.17 16.71 -17.91
CA ASN A 368 -17.02 17.09 -19.03
C ASN A 368 -18.25 17.85 -18.53
N SER A 369 -18.88 17.42 -17.43
CA SER A 369 -20.00 18.15 -16.81
C SER A 369 -19.61 19.58 -16.46
N TRP A 370 -18.48 19.77 -15.75
CA TRP A 370 -18.00 21.10 -15.39
C TRP A 370 -17.66 21.96 -16.61
N THR A 371 -17.10 21.34 -17.64
CA THR A 371 -16.80 22.04 -18.90
C THR A 371 -18.08 22.54 -19.56
N SER A 372 -19.10 21.67 -19.67
CA SER A 372 -20.40 22.02 -20.23
C SER A 372 -21.09 23.13 -19.45
N GLU A 373 -21.14 23.03 -18.11
CA GLU A 373 -21.73 24.05 -17.24
C GLU A 373 -21.00 25.40 -17.34
N THR A 374 -19.66 25.36 -17.43
CA THR A 374 -18.84 26.58 -17.58
C THR A 374 -19.07 27.24 -18.93
N LEU A 375 -19.08 26.46 -20.02
CA LEU A 375 -19.35 26.99 -21.36
C LEU A 375 -20.73 27.62 -21.44
N GLN A 376 -21.77 26.95 -20.92
CA GLN A 376 -23.13 27.48 -20.88
C GLN A 376 -23.20 28.81 -20.09
N SER A 377 -22.48 28.90 -18.97
CA SER A 377 -22.42 30.11 -18.16
C SER A 377 -21.71 31.27 -18.88
N LEU A 378 -20.61 30.98 -19.59
CA LEU A 378 -19.88 31.96 -20.38
C LEU A 378 -20.70 32.47 -21.57
N GLU A 379 -21.43 31.58 -22.26
CA GLU A 379 -22.36 31.95 -23.34
C GLU A 379 -23.47 32.86 -22.82
N ALA A 380 -24.11 32.50 -21.71
CA ALA A 380 -25.15 33.31 -21.08
C ALA A 380 -24.62 34.70 -20.69
N TRP A 381 -23.41 34.78 -20.13
CA TRP A 381 -22.77 36.04 -19.78
C TRP A 381 -22.44 36.89 -21.01
N SER A 382 -21.95 36.26 -22.08
CA SER A 382 -21.68 36.92 -23.36
C SER A 382 -22.95 37.52 -23.96
N THR A 383 -24.06 36.78 -23.99
CA THR A 383 -25.36 37.27 -24.48
C THR A 383 -25.89 38.43 -23.63
N ALA A 384 -25.77 38.35 -22.30
CA ALA A 384 -26.17 39.43 -21.41
C ALA A 384 -25.34 40.71 -21.64
N LEU A 385 -24.02 40.58 -21.82
CA LEU A 385 -23.12 41.70 -22.09
C LEU A 385 -23.44 42.35 -23.46
N GLN A 386 -23.63 41.56 -24.50
CA GLN A 386 -24.03 42.06 -25.83
C GLN A 386 -25.35 42.82 -25.76
N THR A 387 -26.33 42.30 -25.01
CA THR A 387 -27.61 42.97 -24.76
C THR A 387 -27.38 44.34 -24.11
N GLN A 388 -26.58 44.40 -23.03
CA GLN A 388 -26.27 45.66 -22.35
C GLN A 388 -25.57 46.68 -23.26
N ILE A 389 -24.54 46.25 -24.01
CA ILE A 389 -23.82 47.11 -24.96
C ILE A 389 -24.79 47.69 -26.00
N SER A 390 -25.69 46.87 -26.54
CA SER A 390 -26.68 47.31 -27.52
C SER A 390 -27.63 48.37 -26.95
N THR A 391 -28.13 48.20 -25.72
CA THR A 391 -28.98 49.19 -25.03
C THR A 391 -28.29 50.51 -24.75
N VAL A 392 -26.99 50.50 -24.42
CA VAL A 392 -26.21 51.74 -24.20
C VAL A 392 -26.00 52.45 -25.54
N SER A 393 -25.62 51.71 -26.58
CA SER A 393 -25.39 52.29 -27.92
C SER A 393 -26.66 52.92 -28.53
N THR A 394 -27.85 52.43 -28.20
CA THR A 394 -29.12 53.05 -28.62
C THR A 394 -29.47 54.33 -27.87
N LYS A 395 -29.01 54.50 -26.62
CA LYS A 395 -29.28 55.70 -25.81
C LYS A 395 -28.43 56.91 -26.21
N ASP A 396 -27.20 56.70 -26.69
CA ASP A 396 -26.32 57.79 -27.15
C ASP A 396 -26.64 58.30 -28.57
N ARG A 397 -27.60 57.67 -29.26
CA ARG A 397 -28.06 58.08 -30.61
C ARG A 397 -29.42 58.79 -30.63
N SER A 398 -30.05 58.95 -29.47
CA SER A 398 -31.26 59.75 -29.24
C SER A 398 -30.91 61.03 -28.52
#